data_AF-A0A4T0WEI7-F1
#
_entry.id   AF-A0A4T0WEI7-F1
#
_cell.length_a   1.000
_cell.length_b   1.000
_cell.length_c   1.000
_cell.angle_alpha   90.00
_cell.angle_beta   90.00
_cell.angle_gamma   90.00
#
_symmetry.space_group_name_H-M   'P 1'
#
loop_
_entity.id
_entity.type
_entity.pdbx_description
1 polymer ?
#
loop_
_entity_poly.entity_id
_entity_poly.type
_entity_poly.pdbx_seq_one_letter_code
_entity_poly.pdbx_strand_id
1 'polypeptide(L)'
;MLYRHLLPLALCLAGSSSAACGHRCVIASSGNSTSDAAAIADAFVKCASDAEIVFSEGVEYKAFEPVVATKLSNVVITVAGNLSLPQDIPAMQKLVELKGGSLTWFQIGGTNVKWIGSAEPDAGWIKSYGQAWWDLNKPGEAGTPNRPHLMQFSVTNGVMRNMKSLKPIGWNFSIKGKNITIANTVIDARSESSSFPFNTDGFDVGATDVTITNSNIFNGDDAIAINDGAKNVLFRDATIGFETHGMSVGSLGSKPASPADVQNIRFEDVTVRGGLYAARFKSWIGGQGLAKNITWSNIRVDNVTFPIFVTQTYYNQASVSGERPNNSSVMMEDFTWEHFSGNINTYNPGDGSCTTNPCWYNAGLGNLTHSEAIIIECNTEKSCKNFRTKDIKVEPQSKTVPKVICMNAMPDLNPKLGFECANGTFVASG
;
A
#
# COMPACT_ATOMS: atom_id res chain seq x y z
N MET A 1 12.77 -37.61 -31.30
CA MET A 1 12.62 -38.43 -30.07
C MET A 1 11.62 -37.73 -29.18
N LEU A 2 10.46 -38.35 -28.96
CA LEU A 2 9.39 -37.82 -28.10
C LEU A 2 9.83 -37.92 -26.63
N TYR A 3 9.75 -36.82 -25.89
CA TYR A 3 9.62 -36.87 -24.43
C TYR A 3 8.30 -36.20 -24.04
N ARG A 4 7.29 -37.04 -23.80
CA ARG A 4 6.07 -36.68 -23.07
C ARG A 4 6.46 -36.50 -21.60
N HIS A 5 6.38 -35.29 -21.07
CA HIS A 5 6.39 -35.08 -19.63
C HIS A 5 4.95 -35.10 -19.10
N LEU A 6 4.72 -36.03 -18.18
CA LEU A 6 3.48 -36.25 -17.44
C LEU A 6 3.26 -35.11 -16.43
N LEU A 7 2.00 -34.71 -16.27
CA LEU A 7 1.51 -33.72 -15.29
C LEU A 7 2.00 -34.02 -13.86
N PRO A 8 2.23 -33.00 -13.01
CA PRO A 8 2.29 -33.22 -11.58
C PRO A 8 0.87 -33.35 -11.01
N LEU A 9 0.63 -34.50 -10.38
CA LEU A 9 -0.49 -34.78 -9.51
C LEU A 9 -0.52 -33.75 -8.37
N ALA A 10 -1.65 -33.08 -8.18
CA ALA A 10 -1.87 -32.20 -7.03
C ALA A 10 -1.76 -33.01 -5.73
N LEU A 11 -0.73 -32.72 -4.94
CA LEU A 11 -0.52 -33.30 -3.62
C LEU A 11 -1.31 -32.48 -2.59
N CYS A 12 -2.47 -32.97 -2.16
CA CYS A 12 -3.14 -32.48 -0.96
C CYS A 12 -2.29 -32.88 0.26
N LEU A 13 -1.58 -31.93 0.86
CA LEU A 13 -0.92 -32.11 2.14
C LEU A 13 -1.97 -32.21 3.25
N ALA A 14 -1.98 -33.36 3.93
CA ALA A 14 -2.80 -33.65 5.09
C ALA A 14 -2.32 -32.87 6.32
N GLY A 15 -3.26 -32.22 7.02
CA GLY A 15 -3.00 -31.51 8.27
C GLY A 15 -4.23 -30.76 8.79
N SER A 16 -5.16 -31.52 9.39
CA SER A 16 -6.35 -31.11 10.19
C SER A 16 -7.46 -30.31 9.48
N SER A 17 -8.66 -30.91 9.47
CA SER A 17 -9.93 -30.42 8.90
C SER A 17 -10.00 -30.40 7.36
N SER A 18 -10.09 -31.60 6.77
CA SER A 18 -10.56 -31.78 5.40
C SER A 18 -12.05 -31.42 5.31
N ALA A 19 -12.35 -30.13 5.18
CA ALA A 19 -13.60 -29.76 4.52
C ALA A 19 -13.46 -30.23 3.07
N ALA A 20 -14.24 -31.24 2.68
CA ALA A 20 -14.35 -31.63 1.27
C ALA A 20 -14.65 -30.35 0.48
N CYS A 21 -13.82 -30.02 -0.50
CA CYS A 21 -14.09 -28.89 -1.37
C CYS A 21 -15.40 -29.22 -2.10
N GLY A 22 -16.49 -28.58 -1.69
CA GLY A 22 -17.76 -28.68 -2.37
C GLY A 22 -17.65 -28.07 -3.77
N HIS A 23 -18.71 -28.26 -4.54
CA HIS A 23 -18.93 -27.80 -5.92
C HIS A 23 -17.90 -26.80 -6.49
N ARG A 24 -17.30 -27.16 -7.64
CA ARG A 24 -16.28 -26.35 -8.32
C ARG A 24 -16.86 -25.64 -9.55
N CYS A 25 -16.68 -24.33 -9.65
CA CYS A 25 -17.02 -23.51 -10.81
C CYS A 25 -15.75 -23.15 -11.58
N VAL A 26 -15.51 -23.82 -12.70
CA VAL A 26 -14.44 -23.44 -13.64
C VAL A 26 -15.00 -22.39 -14.59
N ILE A 27 -14.36 -21.22 -14.64
CA ILE A 27 -14.84 -20.10 -15.46
C ILE A 27 -14.51 -20.40 -16.91
N ALA A 28 -15.54 -20.41 -17.76
CA ALA A 28 -15.38 -20.47 -19.20
C ALA A 28 -14.84 -19.14 -19.73
N SER A 29 -13.84 -19.21 -20.62
CA SER A 29 -13.38 -18.05 -21.38
C SER A 29 -14.01 -18.05 -22.76
N SER A 30 -14.38 -16.86 -23.22
CA SER A 30 -14.93 -16.58 -24.55
C SER A 30 -13.84 -16.48 -25.64
N GLY A 31 -12.56 -16.60 -25.26
CA GLY A 31 -11.43 -16.41 -26.17
C GLY A 31 -10.94 -14.96 -26.22
N ASN A 32 -9.96 -14.67 -27.09
CA ASN A 32 -9.14 -13.46 -26.99
C ASN A 32 -9.82 -12.10 -27.28
N SER A 33 -11.11 -12.03 -27.67
CA SER A 33 -11.72 -10.78 -28.16
C SER A 33 -13.00 -10.29 -27.46
N THR A 34 -13.66 -11.10 -26.64
CA THR A 34 -14.94 -10.74 -26.00
C THR A 34 -14.81 -10.74 -24.47
N SER A 35 -15.72 -10.03 -23.77
CA SER A 35 -15.73 -10.02 -22.31
C SER A 35 -16.10 -11.38 -21.74
N ASP A 36 -15.41 -11.78 -20.67
CA ASP A 36 -15.71 -12.96 -19.85
C ASP A 36 -16.52 -12.62 -18.60
N ALA A 37 -16.89 -11.35 -18.39
CA ALA A 37 -17.48 -10.92 -17.12
C ALA A 37 -18.80 -11.59 -16.78
N ALA A 38 -19.62 -11.94 -17.77
CA ALA A 38 -20.84 -12.71 -17.53
C ALA A 38 -20.54 -14.10 -16.96
N ALA A 39 -19.54 -14.80 -17.49
CA ALA A 39 -19.11 -16.11 -17.00
C ALA A 39 -18.45 -15.99 -15.61
N ILE A 40 -17.66 -14.94 -15.39
CA ILE A 40 -17.06 -14.63 -14.07
C ILE A 40 -18.16 -14.40 -13.04
N ALA A 41 -19.11 -13.50 -13.32
CA ALA A 41 -20.21 -13.18 -12.42
C ALA A 41 -21.08 -14.40 -12.10
N ASP A 42 -21.41 -15.21 -13.11
CA ASP A 42 -22.18 -16.44 -12.95
C ASP A 42 -21.46 -17.46 -12.03
N ALA A 43 -20.14 -17.63 -12.18
CA ALA A 43 -19.37 -18.49 -11.30
C ALA A 43 -19.36 -18.00 -9.84
N PHE A 44 -19.21 -16.68 -9.62
CA PHE A 44 -19.27 -16.09 -8.27
C PHE A 44 -20.64 -16.20 -7.61
N VAL A 45 -21.72 -16.26 -8.38
CA VAL A 45 -23.07 -16.52 -7.86
C VAL A 45 -23.27 -18.01 -7.55
N LYS A 46 -22.92 -18.90 -8.48
CA LYS A 46 -23.12 -20.35 -8.34
C LYS A 46 -22.25 -20.97 -7.25
N CYS A 47 -21.03 -20.48 -7.09
CA CYS A 47 -20.05 -20.98 -6.12
C CYS A 47 -19.82 -19.98 -4.98
N ALA A 48 -20.89 -19.33 -4.51
CA ALA A 48 -20.80 -18.36 -3.42
C ALA A 48 -20.54 -18.98 -2.03
N SER A 49 -20.78 -20.29 -1.86
CA SER A 49 -20.62 -20.98 -0.57
C SER A 49 -20.03 -22.38 -0.73
N ASP A 50 -19.14 -22.77 0.19
CA ASP A 50 -18.56 -24.12 0.30
C ASP A 50 -18.01 -24.66 -1.02
N ALA A 51 -17.28 -23.81 -1.76
CA ALA A 51 -16.98 -24.03 -3.16
C ALA A 51 -15.59 -23.53 -3.58
N GLU A 52 -15.17 -23.94 -4.77
CA GLU A 52 -13.99 -23.41 -5.46
C GLU A 52 -14.38 -22.73 -6.78
N ILE A 53 -13.90 -21.50 -6.98
CA ILE A 53 -13.99 -20.77 -8.25
C ILE A 53 -12.62 -20.78 -8.91
N VAL A 54 -12.53 -21.20 -10.17
CA VAL A 54 -11.24 -21.40 -10.85
C VAL A 54 -11.12 -20.60 -12.14
N PHE A 55 -10.09 -19.75 -12.18
CA PHE A 55 -9.50 -19.21 -13.40
C PHE A 55 -8.36 -20.14 -13.83
N SER A 56 -8.53 -20.82 -14.95
CA SER A 56 -7.67 -21.92 -15.40
C SER A 56 -6.31 -21.43 -15.91
N GLU A 57 -5.28 -22.26 -15.72
CA GLU A 57 -3.93 -22.03 -16.23
C GLU A 57 -3.94 -21.89 -17.77
N GLY A 58 -3.07 -21.02 -18.29
CA GLY A 58 -2.96 -20.78 -19.74
C GLY A 58 -4.12 -20.02 -20.37
N VAL A 59 -5.10 -19.57 -19.57
CA VAL A 59 -6.26 -18.79 -20.04
C VAL A 59 -6.07 -17.31 -19.71
N GLU A 60 -6.40 -16.45 -20.68
CA GLU A 60 -6.47 -15.01 -20.52
C GLU A 60 -7.93 -14.57 -20.44
N TYR A 61 -8.37 -14.20 -19.24
CA TYR A 61 -9.75 -13.80 -18.97
C TYR A 61 -9.96 -12.31 -19.17
N LYS A 62 -10.97 -11.92 -19.97
CA LYS A 62 -11.32 -10.51 -20.19
C LYS A 62 -12.32 -10.05 -19.13
N ALA A 63 -11.83 -9.58 -17.99
CA ALA A 63 -12.65 -9.09 -16.89
C ALA A 63 -13.11 -7.63 -17.16
N PHE A 64 -13.89 -7.44 -18.22
CA PHE A 64 -14.20 -6.10 -18.74
C PHE A 64 -15.35 -5.36 -18.05
N GLU A 65 -15.95 -5.98 -17.03
CA GLU A 65 -16.94 -5.37 -16.18
C GLU A 65 -16.58 -5.59 -14.70
N PRO A 66 -16.93 -4.66 -13.80
CA PRO A 66 -16.67 -4.81 -12.38
C PRO A 66 -17.32 -6.07 -11.79
N VAL A 67 -16.58 -6.78 -10.95
CA VAL A 67 -16.99 -8.01 -10.28
C VAL A 67 -17.33 -7.69 -8.83
N VAL A 68 -18.56 -8.01 -8.42
CA VAL A 68 -19.03 -7.79 -7.04
C VAL A 68 -19.47 -9.13 -6.44
N ALA A 69 -18.69 -9.63 -5.49
CA ALA A 69 -18.92 -10.89 -4.79
C ALA A 69 -18.64 -10.70 -3.28
N THR A 70 -19.61 -10.11 -2.57
CA THR A 70 -19.44 -9.66 -1.18
C THR A 70 -20.06 -10.56 -0.11
N LYS A 71 -20.69 -11.68 -0.52
CA LYS A 71 -21.40 -12.62 0.35
C LYS A 71 -20.82 -14.04 0.27
N LEU A 72 -19.52 -14.15 0.07
CA LEU A 72 -18.85 -15.45 -0.03
C LEU A 72 -18.74 -16.12 1.36
N SER A 73 -18.86 -17.43 1.41
CA SER A 73 -18.72 -18.20 2.66
C SER A 73 -17.96 -19.49 2.42
N ASN A 74 -16.78 -19.64 3.02
CA ASN A 74 -15.93 -20.83 2.82
C ASN A 74 -15.63 -21.09 1.34
N VAL A 75 -15.08 -20.08 0.66
CA VAL A 75 -14.80 -20.12 -0.79
C VAL A 75 -13.31 -19.99 -1.05
N VAL A 76 -12.81 -20.80 -1.98
CA VAL A 76 -11.46 -20.65 -2.56
C VAL A 76 -11.59 -20.13 -3.98
N ILE A 77 -10.90 -19.03 -4.28
CA ILE A 77 -10.77 -18.45 -5.61
C ILE A 77 -9.34 -18.77 -6.08
N THR A 78 -9.22 -19.74 -6.98
CA THR A 78 -7.94 -20.18 -7.54
C THR A 78 -7.69 -19.47 -8.87
N VAL A 79 -6.61 -18.68 -8.92
CA VAL A 79 -6.26 -17.82 -10.07
C VAL A 79 -4.98 -18.30 -10.71
N ALA A 80 -5.10 -19.32 -11.57
CA ALA A 80 -3.99 -19.84 -12.36
C ALA A 80 -3.85 -19.15 -13.73
N GLY A 81 -4.93 -18.60 -14.27
CA GLY A 81 -4.93 -17.78 -15.48
C GLY A 81 -4.60 -16.31 -15.25
N ASN A 82 -4.48 -15.54 -16.33
CA ASN A 82 -4.32 -14.09 -16.29
C ASN A 82 -5.68 -13.40 -16.48
N LEU A 83 -5.86 -12.22 -15.89
CA LEU A 83 -7.05 -11.38 -16.04
C LEU A 83 -6.65 -10.05 -16.68
N SER A 84 -7.29 -9.67 -17.77
CA SER A 84 -7.15 -8.36 -18.41
C SER A 84 -8.33 -7.45 -18.06
N LEU A 85 -8.02 -6.23 -17.61
CA LEU A 85 -9.01 -5.14 -17.51
C LEU A 85 -9.20 -4.44 -18.86
N PRO A 86 -10.28 -3.65 -19.05
CA PRO A 86 -10.47 -2.85 -20.25
C PRO A 86 -9.35 -1.83 -20.46
N GLN A 87 -9.13 -1.45 -21.72
CA GLN A 87 -8.15 -0.43 -22.11
C GLN A 87 -8.82 0.85 -22.63
N ASP A 88 -10.14 0.85 -22.82
CA ASP A 88 -10.90 2.03 -23.22
C ASP A 88 -11.07 3.00 -22.04
N ILE A 89 -10.13 3.94 -21.93
CA ILE A 89 -10.07 4.93 -20.85
C ILE A 89 -11.35 5.78 -20.79
N PRO A 90 -11.85 6.40 -21.88
CA PRO A 90 -13.10 7.15 -21.84
C PRO A 90 -14.31 6.32 -21.35
N ALA A 91 -14.44 5.06 -21.78
CA ALA A 91 -15.52 4.20 -21.31
C ALA A 91 -15.41 3.90 -19.80
N MET A 92 -14.20 3.64 -19.31
CA MET A 92 -13.94 3.41 -17.89
C MET A 92 -14.20 4.66 -17.04
N GLN A 93 -13.76 5.84 -17.48
CA GLN A 93 -14.01 7.10 -16.79
C GLN A 93 -15.52 7.39 -16.68
N LYS A 94 -16.27 7.18 -17.77
CA LYS A 94 -17.73 7.30 -17.78
C LYS A 94 -18.38 6.32 -16.80
N LEU A 95 -17.88 5.09 -16.72
CA LEU A 95 -18.38 4.10 -15.76
C LEU A 95 -18.13 4.53 -14.31
N VAL A 96 -16.95 5.07 -14.01
CA VAL A 96 -16.60 5.60 -12.68
C VAL A 96 -17.51 6.78 -12.30
N GLU A 97 -17.74 7.71 -13.22
CA GLU A 97 -18.64 8.85 -13.03
C GLU A 97 -20.08 8.38 -12.74
N LEU A 98 -20.60 7.44 -13.53
CA LEU A 98 -21.93 6.83 -13.31
C LEU A 98 -22.06 6.11 -11.95
N LYS A 99 -20.93 5.73 -11.34
CA LYS A 99 -20.87 5.10 -10.00
C LYS A 99 -20.61 6.11 -8.88
N GLY A 100 -20.68 7.41 -9.16
CA GLY A 100 -20.52 8.47 -8.17
C GLY A 100 -19.08 8.94 -7.97
N GLY A 101 -18.20 8.70 -8.97
CA GLY A 101 -16.83 9.21 -8.98
C GLY A 101 -15.77 8.29 -8.35
N SER A 102 -16.15 7.10 -7.88
CA SER A 102 -15.23 6.08 -7.40
C SER A 102 -15.74 4.68 -7.75
N LEU A 103 -14.84 3.80 -8.17
CA LEU A 103 -15.15 2.43 -8.55
C LEU A 103 -13.99 1.52 -8.17
N THR A 104 -14.31 0.40 -7.52
CA THR A 104 -13.37 -0.70 -7.31
C THR A 104 -13.76 -1.86 -8.20
N TRP A 105 -12.81 -2.36 -9.00
CA TRP A 105 -13.07 -3.33 -10.05
C TRP A 105 -13.47 -4.71 -9.50
N PHE A 106 -12.76 -5.20 -8.50
CA PHE A 106 -13.09 -6.43 -7.78
C PHE A 106 -13.52 -6.11 -6.35
N GLN A 107 -14.78 -6.35 -6.01
CA GLN A 107 -15.27 -6.24 -4.63
C GLN A 107 -15.51 -7.65 -4.07
N ILE A 108 -14.51 -8.15 -3.35
CA ILE A 108 -14.52 -9.50 -2.77
C ILE A 108 -14.79 -9.37 -1.27
N GLY A 109 -15.80 -10.08 -0.77
CA GLY A 109 -16.15 -10.04 0.64
C GLY A 109 -16.88 -11.29 1.11
N GLY A 110 -16.85 -11.51 2.43
CA GLY A 110 -17.38 -12.73 3.01
C GLY A 110 -16.61 -13.25 4.23
N THR A 111 -16.84 -14.52 4.56
CA THR A 111 -16.17 -15.20 5.67
C THR A 111 -15.44 -16.44 5.16
N ASN A 112 -14.23 -16.71 5.66
CA ASN A 112 -13.40 -17.84 5.24
C ASN A 112 -13.14 -17.84 3.71
N VAL A 113 -12.72 -16.69 3.18
CA VAL A 113 -12.46 -16.50 1.74
C VAL A 113 -10.97 -16.56 1.46
N LYS A 114 -10.57 -17.35 0.47
CA LYS A 114 -9.17 -17.47 0.04
C LYS A 114 -9.03 -17.04 -1.42
N TRP A 115 -8.13 -16.10 -1.71
CA TRP A 115 -7.67 -15.78 -3.06
C TRP A 115 -6.27 -16.35 -3.26
N ILE A 116 -6.12 -17.35 -4.13
CA ILE A 116 -4.87 -18.09 -4.31
C ILE A 116 -4.43 -17.95 -5.77
N GLY A 117 -3.43 -17.10 -6.01
CA GLY A 117 -2.81 -16.91 -7.32
C GLY A 117 -1.75 -17.97 -7.66
N SER A 118 -1.36 -18.00 -8.94
CA SER A 118 -0.28 -18.86 -9.43
C SER A 118 1.08 -18.45 -8.87
N ALA A 119 1.91 -19.44 -8.52
CA ALA A 119 3.31 -19.22 -8.22
C ALA A 119 4.15 -18.98 -9.49
N GLU A 120 3.69 -19.42 -10.66
CA GLU A 120 4.42 -19.35 -11.93
C GLU A 120 4.64 -17.90 -12.38
N PRO A 121 5.86 -17.45 -12.71
CA PRO A 121 6.18 -16.04 -12.94
C PRO A 121 5.29 -15.30 -13.96
N ASP A 122 4.83 -16.00 -15.00
CA ASP A 122 4.07 -15.48 -16.14
C ASP A 122 2.55 -15.73 -16.05
N ALA A 123 2.07 -16.28 -14.93
CA ALA A 123 0.67 -16.60 -14.70
C ALA A 123 0.11 -15.95 -13.41
N GLY A 124 -1.22 -15.86 -13.33
CA GLY A 124 -1.92 -15.28 -12.18
C GLY A 124 -1.93 -13.75 -12.14
N TRP A 125 -1.56 -13.07 -13.23
CA TRP A 125 -1.50 -11.61 -13.30
C TRP A 125 -2.88 -11.00 -13.51
N ILE A 126 -3.19 -9.95 -12.75
CA ILE A 126 -4.20 -8.97 -13.17
C ILE A 126 -3.50 -7.83 -13.91
N LYS A 127 -3.76 -7.74 -15.21
CA LYS A 127 -3.22 -6.74 -16.14
C LYS A 127 -4.19 -5.57 -16.21
N SER A 128 -3.81 -4.46 -15.59
CA SER A 128 -4.68 -3.27 -15.48
C SER A 128 -4.40 -2.21 -16.53
N TYR A 129 -3.28 -2.31 -17.27
CA TYR A 129 -2.92 -1.41 -18.39
C TYR A 129 -2.83 0.08 -18.01
N GLY A 130 -2.36 0.37 -16.80
CA GLY A 130 -2.23 1.71 -16.22
C GLY A 130 -1.28 2.67 -16.94
N GLN A 131 -0.34 2.18 -17.75
CA GLN A 131 0.62 3.04 -18.48
C GLN A 131 -0.08 4.12 -19.30
N ALA A 132 -1.10 3.75 -20.07
CA ALA A 132 -1.87 4.69 -20.87
C ALA A 132 -2.60 5.75 -20.03
N TRP A 133 -2.96 5.43 -18.78
CA TRP A 133 -3.53 6.40 -17.85
C TRP A 133 -2.47 7.38 -17.34
N TRP A 134 -1.29 6.87 -16.98
CA TRP A 134 -0.21 7.72 -16.49
C TRP A 134 0.31 8.68 -17.57
N ASP A 135 0.39 8.21 -18.82
CA ASP A 135 0.79 9.03 -19.97
C ASP A 135 -0.24 10.16 -20.29
N LEU A 136 -1.52 9.97 -19.92
CA LEU A 136 -2.56 10.99 -20.08
C LEU A 136 -2.54 12.06 -18.99
N ASN A 137 -1.80 11.85 -17.88
CA ASN A 137 -1.72 12.82 -16.81
C ASN A 137 -0.98 14.07 -17.27
N LYS A 138 -1.59 15.25 -17.09
CA LYS A 138 -0.97 16.50 -17.54
C LYS A 138 0.07 16.98 -16.51
N PRO A 139 1.11 17.72 -16.94
CA PRO A 139 2.04 18.34 -16.01
C PRO A 139 1.32 19.20 -14.97
N GLY A 140 1.66 19.02 -13.70
CA GLY A 140 1.02 19.71 -12.57
C GLY A 140 -0.25 19.06 -12.03
N GLU A 141 -0.79 18.02 -12.69
CA GLU A 141 -1.92 17.24 -12.17
C GLU A 141 -1.44 16.04 -11.33
N ALA A 142 -2.20 15.71 -10.28
CA ALA A 142 -1.92 14.60 -9.36
C ALA A 142 -2.56 13.27 -9.83
N GLY A 143 -2.51 13.00 -11.13
CA GLY A 143 -3.11 11.82 -11.76
C GLY A 143 -4.39 12.13 -12.53
N THR A 144 -4.63 11.37 -13.60
CA THR A 144 -5.83 11.47 -14.43
C THR A 144 -7.10 11.26 -13.60
N PRO A 145 -8.18 12.03 -13.82
CA PRO A 145 -9.43 11.90 -13.07
C PRO A 145 -10.17 10.59 -13.38
N ASN A 146 -11.05 10.19 -12.46
CA ASN A 146 -11.97 9.04 -12.63
C ASN A 146 -11.26 7.71 -12.91
N ARG A 147 -10.15 7.46 -12.21
CA ARG A 147 -9.42 6.19 -12.24
C ARG A 147 -10.11 5.15 -11.34
N PRO A 148 -10.39 3.93 -11.82
CA PRO A 148 -10.84 2.85 -10.94
C PRO A 148 -9.68 2.30 -10.10
N HIS A 149 -10.03 1.74 -8.95
CA HIS A 149 -9.14 0.98 -8.08
C HIS A 149 -9.27 -0.51 -8.37
N LEU A 150 -8.22 -1.29 -8.09
CA LEU A 150 -8.19 -2.69 -8.49
C LEU A 150 -9.13 -3.56 -7.64
N MET A 151 -8.90 -3.68 -6.33
CA MET A 151 -9.62 -4.64 -5.50
C MET A 151 -9.89 -4.16 -4.07
N GLN A 152 -11.10 -4.41 -3.60
CA GLN A 152 -11.48 -4.37 -2.20
C GLN A 152 -11.60 -5.81 -1.71
N PHE A 153 -10.84 -6.14 -0.67
CA PHE A 153 -10.88 -7.43 0.01
C PHE A 153 -11.41 -7.22 1.43
N SER A 154 -12.71 -7.47 1.61
CA SER A 154 -13.48 -7.14 2.81
C SER A 154 -14.01 -8.40 3.48
N VAL A 155 -13.18 -9.04 4.31
CA VAL A 155 -13.45 -10.41 4.77
C VAL A 155 -13.19 -10.62 6.26
N THR A 156 -13.79 -11.66 6.82
CA THR A 156 -13.38 -12.25 8.11
C THR A 156 -12.73 -13.61 7.86
N ASN A 157 -11.56 -13.86 8.44
CA ASN A 157 -10.76 -15.07 8.19
C ASN A 157 -10.34 -15.17 6.71
N GLY A 158 -9.64 -14.16 6.23
CA GLY A 158 -9.22 -14.03 4.84
C GLY A 158 -7.82 -14.57 4.57
N VAL A 159 -7.61 -15.14 3.39
CA VAL A 159 -6.26 -15.44 2.88
C VAL A 159 -6.10 -14.88 1.47
N MET A 160 -5.00 -14.17 1.21
CA MET A 160 -4.57 -13.79 -0.13
C MET A 160 -3.14 -14.27 -0.35
N ARG A 161 -2.88 -15.09 -1.37
CA ARG A 161 -1.53 -15.60 -1.65
C ARG A 161 -1.18 -15.49 -3.12
N ASN A 162 0.10 -15.19 -3.39
CA ASN A 162 0.66 -15.11 -4.74
C ASN A 162 -0.12 -14.13 -5.63
N MET A 163 -0.55 -13.00 -5.06
CA MET A 163 -1.30 -12.00 -5.79
C MET A 163 -0.37 -11.21 -6.71
N LYS A 164 -0.75 -10.98 -7.97
CA LYS A 164 0.08 -10.24 -8.93
C LYS A 164 -0.71 -9.16 -9.65
N SER A 165 -0.27 -7.91 -9.52
CA SER A 165 -0.86 -6.74 -10.17
C SER A 165 0.17 -6.11 -11.12
N LEU A 166 -0.20 -5.99 -12.40
CA LEU A 166 0.64 -5.40 -13.44
C LEU A 166 0.03 -4.10 -13.96
N LYS A 167 0.83 -3.03 -13.91
CA LYS A 167 0.48 -1.66 -14.31
C LYS A 167 -0.88 -1.22 -13.73
N PRO A 168 -1.06 -1.19 -12.40
CA PRO A 168 -2.30 -0.74 -11.79
C PRO A 168 -2.68 0.69 -12.24
N ILE A 169 -3.97 0.96 -12.46
CA ILE A 169 -4.43 2.30 -12.88
C ILE A 169 -4.33 3.32 -11.73
N GLY A 170 -4.66 2.88 -10.52
CA GLY A 170 -4.55 3.63 -9.27
C GLY A 170 -4.35 2.64 -8.11
N TRP A 171 -4.99 2.87 -6.96
CA TRP A 171 -4.86 2.01 -5.78
C TRP A 171 -5.12 0.53 -6.07
N ASN A 172 -4.32 -0.35 -5.47
CA ASN A 172 -4.40 -1.79 -5.67
C ASN A 172 -5.40 -2.45 -4.71
N PHE A 173 -5.05 -2.55 -3.42
CA PHE A 173 -5.78 -3.41 -2.48
C PHE A 173 -6.31 -2.64 -1.27
N SER A 174 -7.62 -2.42 -1.20
CA SER A 174 -8.29 -1.97 0.02
C SER A 174 -8.64 -3.16 0.91
N ILE A 175 -7.95 -3.29 2.05
CA ILE A 175 -8.08 -4.39 2.99
C ILE A 175 -8.99 -3.97 4.15
N LYS A 176 -10.10 -4.71 4.31
CA LYS A 176 -11.12 -4.46 5.35
C LYS A 176 -11.52 -5.75 6.04
N GLY A 177 -11.95 -5.63 7.29
CA GLY A 177 -12.45 -6.76 8.09
C GLY A 177 -11.45 -7.22 9.15
N LYS A 178 -11.33 -8.54 9.34
CA LYS A 178 -10.61 -9.11 10.48
C LYS A 178 -9.94 -10.45 10.17
N ASN A 179 -8.78 -10.69 10.79
CA ASN A 179 -8.04 -11.95 10.70
C ASN A 179 -7.69 -12.28 9.25
N ILE A 180 -6.77 -11.52 8.68
CA ILE A 180 -6.42 -11.58 7.25
C ILE A 180 -4.92 -11.86 7.10
N THR A 181 -4.59 -12.89 6.34
CA THR A 181 -3.20 -13.22 5.99
C THR A 181 -2.95 -13.00 4.51
N ILE A 182 -1.95 -12.20 4.18
CA ILE A 182 -1.51 -11.90 2.81
C ILE A 182 -0.05 -12.33 2.67
N ALA A 183 0.29 -13.06 1.62
CA ALA A 183 1.67 -13.47 1.38
C ALA A 183 2.03 -13.52 -0.11
N ASN A 184 3.30 -13.25 -0.42
CA ASN A 184 3.88 -13.41 -1.75
C ASN A 184 3.23 -12.51 -2.82
N THR A 185 2.90 -11.27 -2.47
CA THR A 185 2.28 -10.34 -3.42
C THR A 185 3.34 -9.65 -4.28
N VAL A 186 3.06 -9.48 -5.57
CA VAL A 186 3.84 -8.69 -6.51
C VAL A 186 2.97 -7.56 -7.06
N ILE A 187 3.45 -6.32 -6.95
CA ILE A 187 2.85 -5.15 -7.60
C ILE A 187 3.95 -4.52 -8.46
N ASP A 188 3.66 -4.35 -9.75
CA ASP A 188 4.60 -3.73 -10.69
C ASP A 188 3.92 -2.58 -11.44
N ALA A 189 4.15 -1.37 -10.95
CA ALA A 189 3.73 -0.12 -11.56
C ALA A 189 4.90 0.67 -12.16
N ARG A 190 6.05 0.04 -12.44
CA ARG A 190 7.18 0.74 -13.07
C ARG A 190 6.74 1.32 -14.42
N SER A 191 6.98 2.61 -14.63
CA SER A 191 6.66 3.26 -15.90
C SER A 191 7.59 2.81 -17.02
N GLU A 192 7.06 2.74 -18.24
CA GLU A 192 7.81 2.53 -19.49
C GLU A 192 8.08 3.84 -20.23
N SER A 193 7.63 4.97 -19.68
CA SER A 193 7.82 6.32 -20.20
C SER A 193 8.32 7.26 -19.07
N SER A 194 8.35 8.57 -19.33
CA SER A 194 8.61 9.58 -18.29
C SER A 194 7.40 9.84 -17.37
N SER A 195 6.25 9.21 -17.60
CA SER A 195 5.06 9.39 -16.77
C SER A 195 5.24 8.79 -15.38
N PHE A 196 4.70 9.44 -14.36
CA PHE A 196 4.69 8.92 -13.00
C PHE A 196 3.43 8.09 -12.72
N PRO A 197 3.53 6.91 -12.09
CA PRO A 197 2.39 6.06 -11.75
C PRO A 197 1.66 6.56 -10.50
N PHE A 198 1.05 7.76 -10.58
CA PHE A 198 0.38 8.45 -9.47
C PHE A 198 -0.59 7.54 -8.70
N ASN A 199 -0.54 7.56 -7.37
CA ASN A 199 -1.50 6.88 -6.48
C ASN A 199 -1.71 5.41 -6.82
N THR A 200 -0.62 4.68 -7.03
CA THR A 200 -0.63 3.23 -7.26
C THR A 200 -0.38 2.47 -5.95
N ASP A 201 -1.01 2.92 -4.87
CA ASP A 201 -0.90 2.39 -3.51
C ASP A 201 -1.00 0.86 -3.50
N GLY A 202 -0.13 0.21 -2.72
CA GLY A 202 -0.09 -1.24 -2.62
C GLY A 202 -1.23 -1.79 -1.76
N PHE A 203 -1.16 -1.57 -0.46
CA PHE A 203 -2.17 -2.00 0.50
C PHE A 203 -2.71 -0.83 1.33
N ASP A 204 -3.99 -0.54 1.18
CA ASP A 204 -4.75 0.37 2.04
C ASP A 204 -5.45 -0.42 3.15
N VAL A 205 -4.89 -0.41 4.35
CA VAL A 205 -5.34 -1.29 5.46
C VAL A 205 -6.19 -0.51 6.45
N GLY A 206 -7.49 -0.80 6.49
CA GLY A 206 -8.45 -0.34 7.50
C GLY A 206 -9.09 -1.52 8.24
N ALA A 207 -8.26 -2.49 8.63
CA ALA A 207 -8.67 -3.81 9.12
C ALA A 207 -7.93 -4.21 10.41
N THR A 208 -8.42 -5.24 11.08
CA THR A 208 -7.85 -5.73 12.34
C THR A 208 -7.23 -7.13 12.19
N ASP A 209 -6.16 -7.41 12.92
CA ASP A 209 -5.45 -8.70 12.90
C ASP A 209 -5.00 -9.07 11.47
N VAL A 210 -4.12 -8.25 10.91
CA VAL A 210 -3.63 -8.39 9.53
C VAL A 210 -2.15 -8.74 9.52
N THR A 211 -1.77 -9.77 8.78
CA THR A 211 -0.36 -10.11 8.53
C THR A 211 -0.09 -10.12 7.04
N ILE A 212 0.89 -9.33 6.59
CA ILE A 212 1.33 -9.22 5.20
C ILE A 212 2.82 -9.56 5.16
N THR A 213 3.20 -10.54 4.34
CA THR A 213 4.57 -11.06 4.28
C THR A 213 5.08 -11.25 2.86
N ASN A 214 6.40 -11.24 2.68
CA ASN A 214 7.07 -11.68 1.44
C ASN A 214 6.60 -10.93 0.18
N SER A 215 6.36 -9.62 0.28
CA SER A 215 5.82 -8.83 -0.84
C SER A 215 6.92 -8.07 -1.59
N ASN A 216 6.80 -7.99 -2.92
CA ASN A 216 7.60 -7.14 -3.78
C ASN A 216 6.70 -6.07 -4.40
N ILE A 217 6.84 -4.81 -3.99
CA ILE A 217 5.92 -3.73 -4.37
C ILE A 217 6.73 -2.62 -5.03
N PHE A 218 6.55 -2.45 -6.33
CA PHE A 218 7.13 -1.34 -7.07
C PHE A 218 6.03 -0.41 -7.57
N ASN A 219 5.92 0.79 -6.99
CA ASN A 219 4.77 1.68 -7.20
C ASN A 219 5.09 3.17 -6.96
N GLY A 220 4.23 4.08 -7.44
CA GLY A 220 4.38 5.53 -7.30
C GLY A 220 3.61 6.15 -6.13
N ASP A 221 3.38 5.40 -5.06
CA ASP A 221 2.77 5.92 -3.82
C ASP A 221 3.06 4.95 -2.66
N ASP A 222 2.25 4.95 -1.60
CA ASP A 222 2.43 4.10 -0.44
C ASP A 222 2.48 2.61 -0.81
N ALA A 223 3.54 1.90 -0.40
CA ALA A 223 3.56 0.45 -0.52
C ALA A 223 2.52 -0.18 0.42
N ILE A 224 2.32 0.45 1.57
CA ILE A 224 1.25 0.18 2.52
C ILE A 224 0.86 1.48 3.24
N ALA A 225 -0.44 1.76 3.28
CA ALA A 225 -1.04 2.85 4.04
C ALA A 225 -1.96 2.28 5.14
N ILE A 226 -1.63 2.58 6.39
CA ILE A 226 -2.45 2.19 7.55
C ILE A 226 -3.49 3.28 7.79
N ASN A 227 -4.75 2.94 7.60
CA ASN A 227 -5.89 3.85 7.66
C ASN A 227 -6.66 3.72 8.98
N ASP A 228 -7.57 4.67 9.23
CA ASP A 228 -8.41 4.71 10.44
C ASP A 228 -9.08 3.35 10.73
N GLY A 229 -9.01 2.89 11.98
CA GLY A 229 -9.60 1.63 12.45
C GLY A 229 -8.66 0.42 12.38
N ALA A 230 -7.46 0.56 11.80
CA ALA A 230 -6.50 -0.53 11.72
C ALA A 230 -5.88 -0.88 13.08
N LYS A 231 -5.90 -2.17 13.45
CA LYS A 231 -5.30 -2.66 14.70
C LYS A 231 -4.60 -4.01 14.53
N ASN A 232 -3.47 -4.20 15.20
CA ASN A 232 -2.70 -5.46 15.15
C ASN A 232 -2.30 -5.81 13.71
N VAL A 233 -1.50 -4.94 13.09
CA VAL A 233 -1.02 -5.13 11.72
C VAL A 233 0.47 -5.42 11.73
N LEU A 234 0.87 -6.50 11.06
CA LEU A 234 2.25 -6.86 10.80
C LEU A 234 2.50 -6.82 9.29
N PHE A 235 3.45 -6.02 8.84
CA PHE A 235 3.97 -6.00 7.48
C PHE A 235 5.47 -6.31 7.52
N ARG A 236 5.89 -7.44 6.95
CA ARG A 236 7.30 -7.84 7.02
C ARG A 236 7.83 -8.61 5.82
N ASP A 237 9.15 -8.80 5.81
CA ASP A 237 9.87 -9.58 4.80
C ASP A 237 9.60 -9.02 3.38
N ALA A 238 9.68 -7.70 3.20
CA ALA A 238 9.25 -7.06 1.96
C ALA A 238 10.38 -6.29 1.27
N THR A 239 10.32 -6.22 -0.06
CA THR A 239 11.06 -5.24 -0.86
C THR A 239 10.06 -4.28 -1.50
N ILE A 240 10.23 -3.00 -1.20
CA ILE A 240 9.39 -1.93 -1.76
C ILE A 240 10.29 -0.96 -2.49
N GLY A 241 9.85 -0.39 -3.61
CA GLY A 241 10.72 0.54 -4.31
C GLY A 241 10.25 1.08 -5.63
N PHE A 242 11.17 1.79 -6.29
CA PHE A 242 10.94 2.75 -7.37
C PHE A 242 9.84 3.74 -6.99
N GLU A 243 10.20 4.96 -6.62
CA GLU A 243 9.26 6.08 -6.44
C GLU A 243 8.18 5.91 -5.34
N THR A 244 8.22 4.81 -4.59
CA THR A 244 7.28 4.53 -3.50
C THR A 244 7.33 5.59 -2.40
N HIS A 245 6.18 5.83 -1.76
CA HIS A 245 6.09 6.64 -0.55
C HIS A 245 6.26 5.83 0.73
N GLY A 246 6.70 4.58 0.61
CA GLY A 246 7.17 3.77 1.72
C GLY A 246 6.04 3.10 2.51
N MET A 247 6.32 2.89 3.80
CA MET A 247 5.38 2.34 4.78
C MET A 247 4.76 3.47 5.58
N SER A 248 3.52 3.83 5.23
CA SER A 248 2.81 4.96 5.78
C SER A 248 1.79 4.58 6.84
N VAL A 249 1.76 5.33 7.93
CA VAL A 249 0.60 5.42 8.82
C VAL A 249 -0.14 6.71 8.54
N GLY A 250 -1.39 6.58 8.10
CA GLY A 250 -2.27 7.66 7.69
C GLY A 250 -2.45 7.80 6.17
N SER A 251 -3.12 8.85 5.71
CA SER A 251 -3.41 10.07 6.47
C SER A 251 -4.51 9.90 7.54
N LEU A 252 -4.22 10.22 8.80
CA LEU A 252 -5.15 10.05 9.92
C LEU A 252 -5.86 11.36 10.33
N GLY A 253 -7.08 11.22 10.85
CA GLY A 253 -7.80 12.32 11.49
C GLY A 253 -8.48 13.30 10.52
N SER A 254 -8.69 12.89 9.27
CA SER A 254 -9.30 13.72 8.24
C SER A 254 -10.73 14.17 8.59
N LYS A 255 -11.46 13.38 9.40
CA LYS A 255 -12.87 13.59 9.74
C LYS A 255 -13.03 13.98 11.22
N PRO A 256 -13.33 15.26 11.54
CA PRO A 256 -13.46 15.71 12.94
C PRO A 256 -14.50 14.93 13.76
N ALA A 257 -15.59 14.49 13.13
CA ALA A 257 -16.65 13.73 13.80
C ALA A 257 -16.32 12.24 14.03
N SER A 258 -15.21 11.75 13.50
CA SER A 258 -14.78 10.35 13.62
C SER A 258 -13.29 10.32 13.88
N PRO A 259 -12.85 10.50 15.15
CA PRO A 259 -11.44 10.48 15.50
C PRO A 259 -10.74 9.21 15.02
N ALA A 260 -9.50 9.37 14.55
CA ALA A 260 -8.66 8.25 14.17
C ALA A 260 -8.38 7.33 15.36
N ASP A 261 -8.26 6.03 15.09
CA ASP A 261 -7.85 5.04 16.09
C ASP A 261 -7.04 3.95 15.38
N VAL A 262 -5.71 4.02 15.52
CA VAL A 262 -4.76 3.08 14.93
C VAL A 262 -3.82 2.58 16.00
N GLN A 263 -3.71 1.26 16.17
CA GLN A 263 -2.92 0.69 17.27
C GLN A 263 -2.18 -0.59 16.90
N ASN A 264 -1.02 -0.80 17.52
CA ASN A 264 -0.24 -2.04 17.40
C ASN A 264 0.13 -2.37 15.95
N ILE A 265 0.96 -1.52 15.37
CA ILE A 265 1.42 -1.63 13.98
C ILE A 265 2.92 -1.94 13.98
N ARG A 266 3.33 -2.98 13.27
CA ARG A 266 4.74 -3.37 13.14
C ARG A 266 5.11 -3.52 11.67
N PHE A 267 6.12 -2.76 11.26
CA PHE A 267 6.84 -2.93 10.02
C PHE A 267 8.22 -3.51 10.34
N GLU A 268 8.57 -4.63 9.72
CA GLU A 268 9.78 -5.38 10.10
C GLU A 268 10.48 -5.99 8.88
N ASP A 269 11.82 -5.98 8.85
CA ASP A 269 12.59 -6.65 7.80
C ASP A 269 12.24 -6.16 6.37
N VAL A 270 12.19 -4.83 6.18
CA VAL A 270 11.81 -4.23 4.90
C VAL A 270 13.00 -3.53 4.23
N THR A 271 13.18 -3.79 2.94
CA THR A 271 14.13 -3.06 2.09
C THR A 271 13.37 -2.05 1.23
N VAL A 272 13.74 -0.78 1.32
CA VAL A 272 13.17 0.33 0.56
C VAL A 272 14.20 0.81 -0.46
N ARG A 273 13.87 0.79 -1.76
CA ARG A 273 14.78 1.19 -2.85
C ARG A 273 14.23 2.35 -3.66
N GLY A 274 14.95 3.46 -3.75
CA GLY A 274 14.55 4.58 -4.61
C GLY A 274 13.22 5.21 -4.21
N GLY A 275 12.86 5.18 -2.92
CA GLY A 275 11.60 5.71 -2.40
C GLY A 275 11.71 7.16 -1.95
N LEU A 276 10.59 7.88 -1.98
CA LEU A 276 10.49 9.21 -1.38
C LEU A 276 10.61 9.14 0.15
N TYR A 277 9.94 8.16 0.74
CA TYR A 277 10.01 7.86 2.18
C TYR A 277 10.28 6.37 2.42
N ALA A 278 10.82 6.03 3.59
CA ALA A 278 10.82 4.64 4.07
C ALA A 278 9.79 4.44 5.18
N ALA A 279 9.94 5.11 6.32
CA ALA A 279 8.97 5.14 7.40
C ALA A 279 8.25 6.49 7.41
N ARG A 280 6.93 6.49 7.19
CA ARG A 280 6.13 7.71 7.14
C ARG A 280 4.97 7.67 8.14
N PHE A 281 4.78 8.76 8.87
CA PHE A 281 3.54 9.08 9.55
C PHE A 281 2.97 10.38 8.99
N LYS A 282 1.68 10.39 8.68
CA LYS A 282 0.95 11.58 8.21
C LYS A 282 -0.39 11.71 8.92
N SER A 283 -0.63 12.82 9.61
CA SER A 283 -1.96 13.20 10.09
C SER A 283 -2.33 14.60 9.64
N TRP A 284 -3.62 14.82 9.41
CA TRP A 284 -4.13 16.11 8.94
C TRP A 284 -3.89 17.21 9.97
N ILE A 285 -3.64 18.44 9.48
CA ILE A 285 -3.73 19.64 10.33
C ILE A 285 -5.15 19.76 10.91
N GLY A 286 -5.25 19.99 12.22
CA GLY A 286 -6.54 19.93 12.92
C GLY A 286 -7.16 18.53 12.95
N GLY A 287 -6.35 17.49 12.75
CA GLY A 287 -6.78 16.10 12.85
C GLY A 287 -7.04 15.69 14.29
N GLN A 288 -7.84 14.66 14.52
CA GLN A 288 -8.17 14.15 15.86
C GLN A 288 -8.08 12.64 15.90
N GLY A 289 -7.66 12.09 17.03
CA GLY A 289 -7.59 10.64 17.24
C GLY A 289 -6.35 10.20 18.01
N LEU A 290 -6.07 8.90 17.95
CA LEU A 290 -4.93 8.24 18.57
C LEU A 290 -4.24 7.32 17.55
N ALA A 291 -2.93 7.44 17.45
CA ALA A 291 -2.05 6.44 16.87
C ALA A 291 -1.12 5.94 17.98
N LYS A 292 -1.10 4.63 18.23
CA LYS A 292 -0.39 4.08 19.39
C LYS A 292 0.36 2.79 19.11
N ASN A 293 1.54 2.65 19.72
CA ASN A 293 2.35 1.43 19.66
C ASN A 293 2.66 1.04 18.21
N ILE A 294 3.50 1.87 17.57
CA ILE A 294 3.87 1.73 16.16
C ILE A 294 5.38 1.58 16.06
N THR A 295 5.83 0.54 15.37
CA THR A 295 7.25 0.21 15.25
C THR A 295 7.65 0.01 13.80
N TRP A 296 8.73 0.67 13.38
CA TRP A 296 9.52 0.28 12.21
C TRP A 296 10.86 -0.29 12.71
N SER A 297 11.14 -1.55 12.38
CA SER A 297 12.33 -2.26 12.86
C SER A 297 13.06 -2.97 11.71
N ASN A 298 14.39 -2.94 11.72
CA ASN A 298 15.25 -3.54 10.70
C ASN A 298 14.91 -3.09 9.27
N ILE A 299 15.00 -1.78 9.03
CA ILE A 299 14.68 -1.15 7.75
C ILE A 299 15.97 -0.83 6.99
N ARG A 300 16.10 -1.36 5.77
CA ARG A 300 17.22 -1.06 4.88
C ARG A 300 16.78 -0.05 3.85
N VAL A 301 17.44 1.10 3.80
CA VAL A 301 17.15 2.16 2.84
C VAL A 301 18.26 2.25 1.80
N ASP A 302 17.89 2.20 0.53
CA ASP A 302 18.81 2.37 -0.58
C ASP A 302 18.27 3.47 -1.49
N ASN A 303 19.00 4.58 -1.60
CA ASN A 303 18.57 5.73 -2.38
C ASN A 303 17.18 6.27 -1.97
N VAL A 304 16.94 6.46 -0.67
CA VAL A 304 15.67 7.00 -0.15
C VAL A 304 15.82 8.48 0.20
N THR A 305 14.87 9.35 -0.18
CA THR A 305 15.00 10.81 0.08
C THR A 305 14.78 11.17 1.54
N PHE A 306 13.74 10.64 2.18
CA PHE A 306 13.42 10.91 3.59
C PHE A 306 13.21 9.59 4.35
N PRO A 307 14.27 9.02 4.97
CA PRO A 307 14.19 7.70 5.60
C PRO A 307 13.12 7.61 6.70
N ILE A 308 13.08 8.59 7.62
CA ILE A 308 12.08 8.68 8.68
C ILE A 308 11.40 10.04 8.57
N PHE A 309 10.08 10.04 8.36
CA PHE A 309 9.31 11.26 8.13
C PHE A 309 7.99 11.23 8.92
N VAL A 310 7.82 12.18 9.82
CA VAL A 310 6.59 12.38 10.59
C VAL A 310 6.08 13.78 10.31
N THR A 311 4.83 13.88 9.85
CA THR A 311 4.12 15.16 9.72
C THR A 311 2.74 15.09 10.34
N GLN A 312 2.38 16.15 11.06
CA GLN A 312 1.04 16.36 11.62
C GLN A 312 0.29 17.54 11.00
N THR A 313 0.84 18.10 9.92
CA THR A 313 0.25 19.22 9.17
C THR A 313 -0.13 18.81 7.75
N TYR A 314 -0.34 17.50 7.53
CA TYR A 314 -0.67 16.96 6.22
C TYR A 314 -1.92 17.62 5.61
N TYR A 315 -1.87 17.85 4.30
CA TYR A 315 -3.00 18.23 3.47
C TYR A 315 -2.97 17.41 2.17
N ASN A 316 -4.13 17.23 1.54
CA ASN A 316 -4.22 16.51 0.28
C ASN A 316 -3.80 17.41 -0.89
N GLN A 317 -2.83 16.95 -1.67
CA GLN A 317 -2.25 17.64 -2.82
C GLN A 317 -3.23 17.77 -3.99
N ALA A 318 -4.20 16.85 -4.10
CA ALA A 318 -5.22 16.84 -5.15
C ALA A 318 -6.44 17.73 -4.85
N SER A 319 -6.53 18.30 -3.65
CA SER A 319 -7.63 19.18 -3.26
C SER A 319 -7.09 20.44 -2.62
N VAL A 320 -7.45 21.60 -3.15
CA VAL A 320 -7.31 22.88 -2.42
C VAL A 320 -8.38 22.89 -1.32
N SER A 321 -8.24 22.04 -0.30
CA SER A 321 -9.14 22.08 0.85
C SER A 321 -8.94 23.42 1.54
N GLY A 322 -10.02 24.16 1.80
CA GLY A 322 -9.96 25.41 2.57
C GLY A 322 -9.25 25.24 3.91
N GLU A 323 -8.83 26.35 4.51
CA GLU A 323 -8.08 26.35 5.77
C GLU A 323 -8.78 25.47 6.82
N ARG A 324 -8.10 24.38 7.23
CA ARG A 324 -8.52 23.55 8.36
C ARG A 324 -8.04 24.22 9.65
N PRO A 325 -8.90 24.35 10.68
CA PRO A 325 -8.48 24.97 11.92
C PRO A 325 -7.38 24.15 12.59
N ASN A 326 -6.24 24.78 12.90
CA ASN A 326 -5.17 24.15 13.66
C ASN A 326 -5.47 24.20 15.18
N ASN A 327 -6.49 23.47 15.62
CA ASN A 327 -6.95 23.46 17.01
C ASN A 327 -6.91 22.07 17.67
N SER A 328 -6.43 21.06 16.96
CA SER A 328 -6.36 19.68 17.42
C SER A 328 -5.29 18.88 16.66
N SER A 329 -4.90 17.72 17.20
CA SER A 329 -3.94 16.81 16.58
C SER A 329 -4.30 15.37 16.86
N VAL A 330 -3.91 14.45 15.96
CA VAL A 330 -3.88 13.02 16.29
C VAL A 330 -2.79 12.82 17.34
N MET A 331 -3.14 12.24 18.49
CA MET A 331 -2.16 11.95 19.53
C MET A 331 -1.31 10.75 19.12
N MET A 332 0.01 10.89 19.17
CA MET A 332 0.96 9.84 18.85
C MET A 332 1.61 9.34 20.15
N GLU A 333 1.42 8.07 20.47
CA GLU A 333 1.99 7.44 21.67
C GLU A 333 2.79 6.18 21.32
N ASP A 334 3.95 6.02 21.95
CA ASP A 334 4.73 4.77 21.89
C ASP A 334 5.21 4.42 20.47
N PHE A 335 5.93 5.34 19.82
CA PHE A 335 6.52 5.12 18.50
C PHE A 335 7.99 4.70 18.61
N THR A 336 8.40 3.71 17.81
CA THR A 336 9.78 3.23 17.76
C THR A 336 10.28 3.14 16.33
N TRP A 337 11.46 3.71 16.07
CA TRP A 337 12.24 3.50 14.86
C TRP A 337 13.57 2.89 15.25
N GLU A 338 13.83 1.65 14.84
CA GLU A 338 15.06 0.96 15.25
C GLU A 338 15.72 0.18 14.11
N HIS A 339 17.05 0.10 14.18
CA HIS A 339 17.86 -0.69 13.26
C HIS A 339 17.70 -0.26 11.79
N PHE A 340 17.77 1.05 11.53
CA PHE A 340 17.78 1.59 10.17
C PHE A 340 19.21 1.57 9.63
N SER A 341 19.38 1.19 8.36
CA SER A 341 20.70 1.18 7.72
C SER A 341 20.62 1.53 6.24
N GLY A 342 21.70 2.10 5.68
CA GLY A 342 21.85 2.31 4.24
C GLY A 342 22.05 3.78 3.89
N ASN A 343 21.50 4.25 2.76
CA ASN A 343 21.85 5.57 2.22
C ASN A 343 20.66 6.47 1.82
N ILE A 344 20.84 7.79 2.05
CA ILE A 344 19.91 8.86 1.64
C ILE A 344 20.24 9.33 0.22
N ASN A 345 19.21 9.43 -0.61
CA ASN A 345 19.26 10.00 -1.95
C ASN A 345 19.51 11.51 -1.89
N THR A 346 20.79 11.90 -1.94
CA THR A 346 21.23 13.30 -1.96
C THR A 346 21.50 13.82 -3.36
N TYR A 347 21.75 12.93 -4.33
CA TYR A 347 22.09 13.34 -5.69
C TYR A 347 20.85 13.67 -6.53
N ASN A 348 19.75 12.93 -6.35
CA ASN A 348 18.51 13.13 -7.10
C ASN A 348 17.28 13.03 -6.17
N PRO A 349 17.17 13.87 -5.13
CA PRO A 349 16.12 13.76 -4.14
C PRO A 349 14.72 13.99 -4.72
N GLY A 350 13.73 13.28 -4.18
CA GLY A 350 12.35 13.35 -4.61
C GLY A 350 11.90 12.15 -5.43
N ASP A 351 10.74 12.30 -6.06
CA ASP A 351 10.14 11.37 -7.00
C ASP A 351 9.34 12.15 -8.07
N GLY A 352 8.71 11.46 -9.03
CA GLY A 352 7.86 12.10 -10.03
C GLY A 352 6.50 12.61 -9.54
N SER A 353 6.20 12.57 -8.24
CA SER A 353 4.91 13.03 -7.68
C SER A 353 4.84 14.56 -7.45
N CYS A 354 5.90 15.30 -7.78
CA CYS A 354 5.97 16.74 -7.58
C CYS A 354 4.98 17.50 -8.48
N THR A 355 3.95 18.10 -7.89
CA THR A 355 2.91 18.89 -8.58
C THR A 355 2.90 20.38 -8.21
N THR A 356 3.79 20.82 -7.32
CA THR A 356 3.88 22.21 -6.83
C THR A 356 5.32 22.73 -6.91
N ASN A 357 5.51 24.05 -6.76
CA ASN A 357 6.83 24.66 -6.63
C ASN A 357 6.91 25.57 -5.38
N PRO A 358 7.70 25.24 -4.34
CA PRO A 358 8.51 24.02 -4.22
C PRO A 358 7.63 22.75 -4.22
N CYS A 359 8.22 21.59 -4.51
CA CYS A 359 7.52 20.30 -4.46
C CYS A 359 6.82 20.11 -3.11
N TRP A 360 5.64 19.50 -3.11
CA TRP A 360 4.80 19.40 -1.91
C TRP A 360 5.52 18.68 -0.76
N TYR A 361 6.38 17.71 -1.07
CA TYR A 361 7.18 16.97 -0.08
C TYR A 361 8.35 17.79 0.51
N ASN A 362 8.64 18.97 -0.05
CA ASN A 362 9.59 19.95 0.47
C ASN A 362 8.91 21.16 1.11
N ALA A 363 7.62 21.38 0.83
CA ALA A 363 6.90 22.56 1.29
C ALA A 363 6.84 22.59 2.83
N GLY A 364 7.06 23.77 3.42
CA GLY A 364 7.09 23.94 4.88
C GLY A 364 8.39 23.50 5.57
N LEU A 365 9.28 22.79 4.87
CA LEU A 365 10.57 22.34 5.40
C LEU A 365 11.66 23.31 4.93
N GLY A 366 11.99 24.29 5.77
CA GLY A 366 13.01 25.30 5.45
C GLY A 366 14.42 24.71 5.35
N ASN A 367 15.18 25.11 4.34
CA ASN A 367 16.62 24.81 4.15
C ASN A 367 16.96 23.31 4.06
N LEU A 368 16.11 22.49 3.44
CA LEU A 368 16.43 21.10 3.15
C LEU A 368 17.73 20.97 2.36
N THR A 369 18.61 20.11 2.84
CA THR A 369 19.83 19.70 2.11
C THR A 369 19.72 18.29 1.55
N HIS A 370 18.57 17.64 1.78
CA HIS A 370 18.30 16.25 1.43
C HIS A 370 19.28 15.27 2.06
N SER A 371 19.88 15.66 3.20
CA SER A 371 20.71 14.82 4.06
C SER A 371 20.02 14.45 5.36
N GLU A 372 18.73 14.79 5.48
CA GLU A 372 17.94 14.60 6.69
C GLU A 372 17.59 13.12 6.85
N ALA A 373 18.20 12.46 7.84
CA ALA A 373 17.90 11.07 8.18
C ALA A 373 16.55 10.95 8.90
N ILE A 374 16.19 11.97 9.67
CA ILE A 374 14.99 12.03 10.51
C ILE A 374 14.34 13.40 10.35
N ILE A 375 13.05 13.41 10.04
CA ILE A 375 12.19 14.59 10.12
C ILE A 375 11.02 14.24 11.04
N ILE A 376 10.90 14.95 12.16
CA ILE A 376 9.79 14.80 13.11
C ILE A 376 9.11 16.15 13.30
N GLU A 377 7.91 16.29 12.76
CA GLU A 377 7.05 17.45 12.95
C GLU A 377 5.84 17.06 13.82
N CYS A 378 5.94 17.37 15.11
CA CYS A 378 4.80 17.30 16.02
C CYS A 378 4.03 18.62 15.98
N ASN A 379 2.72 18.57 15.84
CA ASN A 379 1.91 19.78 15.68
C ASN A 379 1.82 20.59 16.98
N THR A 380 1.87 19.92 18.14
CA THR A 380 1.90 20.56 19.46
C THR A 380 2.95 19.93 20.37
N GLU A 381 3.39 20.65 21.39
CA GLU A 381 4.32 20.16 22.43
C GLU A 381 3.83 18.89 23.15
N LYS A 382 2.55 18.53 23.04
CA LYS A 382 1.94 17.37 23.71
C LYS A 382 1.55 16.24 22.78
N SER A 383 1.54 16.50 21.47
CA SER A 383 1.00 15.57 20.46
C SER A 383 1.84 14.30 20.26
N CYS A 384 3.12 14.32 20.63
CA CYS A 384 4.06 13.22 20.48
C CYS A 384 4.64 12.79 21.83
N LYS A 385 4.44 11.52 22.19
CA LYS A 385 4.84 10.98 23.50
C LYS A 385 5.49 9.60 23.39
N ASN A 386 6.52 9.39 24.20
CA ASN A 386 7.30 8.16 24.31
C ASN A 386 7.84 7.66 22.95
N PHE A 387 8.35 8.59 22.15
CA PHE A 387 9.09 8.26 20.92
C PHE A 387 10.47 7.72 21.26
N ARG A 388 10.95 6.79 20.43
CA ARG A 388 12.25 6.13 20.58
C ARG A 388 12.92 5.92 19.25
N THR A 389 14.21 6.23 19.18
CA THR A 389 15.07 5.83 18.08
C THR A 389 16.25 5.03 18.60
N LYS A 390 16.69 4.04 17.83
CA LYS A 390 17.82 3.19 18.21
C LYS A 390 18.54 2.67 16.96
N ASP A 391 19.87 2.72 16.96
CA ASP A 391 20.69 2.16 15.88
C ASP A 391 20.31 2.69 14.48
N ILE A 392 20.19 4.01 14.33
CA ILE A 392 19.93 4.66 13.04
C ILE A 392 21.27 4.92 12.34
N LYS A 393 21.59 4.09 11.35
CA LYS A 393 22.86 4.09 10.60
C LYS A 393 22.62 4.40 9.12
N VAL A 394 22.00 5.54 8.85
CA VAL A 394 21.70 5.99 7.49
C VAL A 394 22.65 7.14 7.12
N GLU A 395 23.32 7.01 5.97
CA GLU A 395 24.31 8.00 5.50
C GLU A 395 23.86 8.68 4.20
N PRO A 396 24.00 10.01 4.08
CA PRO A 396 23.89 10.69 2.79
C PRO A 396 24.85 10.11 1.74
N GLN A 397 24.37 9.87 0.51
CA GLN A 397 25.24 9.48 -0.61
C GLN A 397 26.36 10.49 -0.88
N SER A 398 26.10 11.78 -0.65
CA SER A 398 27.07 12.89 -0.68
C SER A 398 28.16 12.80 0.39
N LYS A 399 28.04 11.86 1.35
CA LYS A 399 28.92 11.70 2.51
C LYS A 399 28.97 12.93 3.43
N THR A 400 28.01 13.83 3.30
CA THR A 400 27.80 14.89 4.30
C THR A 400 27.30 14.28 5.60
N VAL A 401 27.45 15.04 6.69
CA VAL A 401 26.93 14.62 7.98
C VAL A 401 25.40 14.51 7.90
N PRO A 402 24.78 13.40 8.37
CA PRO A 402 23.34 13.26 8.40
C PRO A 402 22.70 14.35 9.27
N LYS A 403 21.51 14.81 8.88
CA LYS A 403 20.79 15.86 9.59
C LYS A 403 19.49 15.36 10.21
N VAL A 404 18.97 16.17 11.12
CA VAL A 404 17.64 16.01 11.69
C VAL A 404 16.88 17.34 11.63
N ILE A 405 15.58 17.25 11.34
CA ILE A 405 14.62 18.34 11.55
C ILE A 405 13.65 17.84 12.62
N CYS A 406 13.47 18.63 13.68
CA CYS A 406 12.64 18.22 14.80
C CYS A 406 11.85 19.41 15.34
N MET A 407 10.54 19.27 15.44
CA MET A 407 9.61 20.30 15.89
C MET A 407 8.69 19.72 16.97
N ASN A 408 8.67 20.37 18.14
CA ASN A 408 7.77 20.09 19.26
C ASN A 408 7.76 18.64 19.81
N ALA A 409 8.76 17.81 19.50
CA ALA A 409 8.96 16.53 20.20
C ALA A 409 9.71 16.79 21.51
N MET A 410 8.94 17.13 22.55
CA MET A 410 9.49 17.62 23.82
C MET A 410 10.29 16.55 24.57
N PRO A 411 11.48 16.88 25.14
CA PRO A 411 12.33 15.90 25.82
C PRO A 411 11.70 15.24 27.05
N ASP A 412 10.86 15.94 27.80
CA ASP A 412 10.17 15.43 28.99
C ASP A 412 9.12 14.37 28.64
N LEU A 413 8.46 14.52 27.49
CA LEU A 413 7.53 13.52 26.95
C LEU A 413 8.23 12.40 26.18
N ASN A 414 9.46 12.64 25.72
CA ASN A 414 10.25 11.72 24.89
C ASN A 414 11.66 11.49 25.47
N PRO A 415 11.80 11.06 26.74
CA PRO A 415 13.10 10.95 27.41
C PRO A 415 14.01 9.87 26.81
N LYS A 416 13.49 9.07 25.87
CA LYS A 416 14.18 7.98 25.18
C LYS A 416 14.22 8.18 23.67
N LEU A 417 14.08 9.44 23.19
CA LEU A 417 14.07 9.76 21.76
C LEU A 417 15.31 9.24 21.03
N GLY A 418 16.47 9.17 21.70
CA GLY A 418 17.72 8.64 21.13
C GLY A 418 18.55 9.66 20.37
N PHE A 419 18.14 10.92 20.34
CA PHE A 419 18.92 12.07 19.86
C PHE A 419 18.32 13.37 20.47
N GLU A 420 19.05 14.49 20.36
CA GLU A 420 18.54 15.81 20.74
C GLU A 420 17.56 16.35 19.68
N CYS A 421 16.32 16.64 20.06
CA CYS A 421 15.32 17.23 19.17
C CYS A 421 15.66 18.71 18.88
N ALA A 422 16.57 18.95 17.95
CA ALA A 422 16.93 20.27 17.45
C ALA A 422 17.32 20.19 15.97
N ASN A 423 16.96 21.21 15.18
CA ASN A 423 17.34 21.24 13.76
C ASN A 423 18.86 21.32 13.62
N GLY A 424 19.47 20.39 12.88
CA GLY A 424 20.90 20.38 12.68
C GLY A 424 21.48 19.01 12.40
N THR A 425 22.66 18.76 12.94
CA THR A 425 23.37 17.49 12.80
C THR A 425 22.68 16.41 13.60
N PHE A 426 22.43 15.26 12.99
CA PHE A 426 21.98 14.08 13.72
C PHE A 426 23.14 13.50 14.54
N VAL A 427 23.02 13.58 15.86
CA VAL A 427 23.93 12.95 16.82
C VAL A 427 23.10 11.99 17.65
N ALA A 428 23.37 10.70 17.52
CA ALA A 428 22.74 9.69 18.36
C ALA A 428 23.15 9.89 19.83
N SER A 429 22.18 9.87 20.74
CA SER A 429 22.42 9.72 22.16
C SER A 429 22.89 8.29 22.43
N GLY A 430 24.08 8.14 23.02
CA GLY A 430 24.72 6.84 23.27
C GLY A 430 23.95 5.88 24.16
#